data_AF-A0A1D6QCT8-F1
#
_entry.id   AF-A0A1D6QCT8-F1
#
_cell.length_a   1.000
_cell.length_b   1.000
_cell.length_c   1.000
_cell.angle_alpha   90.00
_cell.angle_beta   90.00
_cell.angle_gamma   90.00
#
_symmetry.space_group_name_H-M   'P 1'
#
loop_
_entity.id
_entity.type
_entity.pdbx_description
1 polymer ?
#
loop_
_entity_poly.entity_id
_entity_poly.type
_entity_poly.pdbx_seq_one_letter_code
_entity_poly.pdbx_strand_id
1 'polypeptide(L)'
;MDTARHVEQLVVFGGFTDTQFLEKSLVNQFNELEDSLKEAFLMPFTAISSQIQCQGLLPLYPVTSSATLSSSCSPTSISFYKDEDSSHEESSYSLTDYVCLKIPDGSLNKVNCIGVIKGSGNCCTTLSMMSLSGFLLHIPDGYECVDLSLYKDNQVVLLLSETSCSDSPGKSWMVMLQIENFSFMPLSGTFPANIYSLQKLVALDLQLDTDYGKVRSIPHTVSTPFAVSASRGVACVFSSRRHALVYILDEDEEAEGDETSDME
;
A
#
# COMPACT_ATOMS: atom_id res chain seq x y z
N MET A 1 -10.38 65.44 7.97
CA MET A 1 -9.44 65.95 6.95
C MET A 1 -9.47 64.96 5.80
N ASP A 2 -9.56 65.47 4.57
CA ASP A 2 -9.76 64.68 3.36
C ASP A 2 -8.52 63.84 3.06
N THR A 3 -8.64 62.51 3.07
CA THR A 3 -7.54 61.57 2.83
C THR A 3 -6.86 61.85 1.49
N ALA A 4 -7.64 62.24 0.48
CA ALA A 4 -7.16 62.65 -0.85
C ALA A 4 -6.16 63.82 -0.80
N ARG A 5 -6.41 64.83 0.04
CA ARG A 5 -5.52 66.00 0.16
C ARG A 5 -4.16 65.68 0.80
N HIS A 6 -4.12 64.71 1.70
CA HIS A 6 -2.85 64.26 2.31
C HIS A 6 -2.03 63.41 1.35
N VAL A 7 -2.69 62.60 0.53
CA VAL A 7 -2.04 61.78 -0.50
C VAL A 7 -1.35 62.67 -1.55
N GLU A 8 -2.00 63.73 -2.03
CA GLU A 8 -1.40 64.71 -2.95
C GLU A 8 -0.14 65.38 -2.37
N GLN A 9 -0.14 65.70 -1.07
CA GLN A 9 1.02 66.31 -0.41
C GLN A 9 2.20 65.34 -0.33
N LEU A 10 1.96 64.05 -0.08
CA LEU A 10 3.02 63.03 -0.02
C LEU A 10 3.76 62.86 -1.35
N VAL A 11 3.07 62.97 -2.48
CA VAL A 11 3.69 62.93 -3.82
C VAL A 11 4.63 64.13 -4.03
N VAL A 12 4.23 65.31 -3.56
CA VAL A 12 5.03 66.55 -3.68
C VAL A 12 6.34 66.48 -2.86
N PHE A 13 6.35 65.73 -1.75
CA PHE A 13 7.55 65.56 -0.91
C PHE A 13 8.50 64.44 -1.38
N GLY A 14 8.32 63.93 -2.60
CA GLY A 14 9.17 62.85 -3.15
C GLY A 14 8.74 61.45 -2.74
N GLY A 15 7.49 61.28 -2.29
CA GLY A 15 6.86 59.97 -2.13
C GLY A 15 6.64 59.27 -3.46
N PHE A 16 6.48 57.94 -3.42
CA PHE A 16 6.23 57.13 -4.61
C PHE A 16 4.98 57.64 -5.37
N THR A 17 5.07 57.70 -6.70
CA THR A 17 3.97 58.14 -7.58
C THR A 17 2.79 57.17 -7.58
N ASP A 18 2.97 55.97 -7.04
CA ASP A 18 1.92 54.96 -6.89
C ASP A 18 1.18 55.13 -5.56
N THR A 19 0.24 56.08 -5.56
CA THR A 19 -0.56 56.42 -4.38
C THR A 19 -1.87 55.66 -4.28
N GLN A 20 -2.20 54.80 -5.26
CA GLN A 20 -3.48 54.08 -5.30
C GLN A 20 -3.67 53.20 -4.06
N PHE A 21 -2.59 52.74 -3.45
CA PHE A 21 -2.59 51.95 -2.22
C PHE A 21 -2.97 52.75 -0.97
N LEU A 22 -2.70 54.06 -0.95
CA LEU A 22 -3.02 54.96 0.17
C LEU A 22 -4.50 55.33 0.23
N GLU A 23 -5.23 55.12 -0.87
CA GLU A 23 -6.68 55.33 -0.97
C GLU A 23 -7.49 54.11 -0.51
N LYS A 24 -6.87 52.92 -0.46
CA LYS A 24 -7.50 51.68 -0.01
C LYS A 24 -7.31 51.47 1.50
N SER A 25 -8.27 50.81 2.14
CA SER A 25 -8.10 50.39 3.53
C SER A 25 -7.02 49.30 3.64
N LEU A 26 -6.36 49.21 4.80
CA LEU A 26 -5.42 48.13 5.11
C LEU A 26 -6.07 46.75 4.92
N VAL A 27 -7.36 46.62 5.28
CA VAL A 27 -8.13 45.37 5.11
C VAL A 27 -8.25 44.98 3.64
N ASN A 28 -8.49 45.94 2.74
CA ASN A 28 -8.56 45.66 1.31
C ASN A 28 -7.21 45.20 0.76
N GLN A 29 -6.11 45.79 1.25
CA GLN A 29 -4.75 45.37 0.87
C GLN A 29 -4.42 43.96 1.35
N PHE A 30 -4.85 43.60 2.56
CA PHE A 30 -4.70 42.23 3.06
C PHE A 30 -5.51 41.22 2.26
N ASN A 31 -6.75 41.55 1.90
CA ASN A 31 -7.59 40.68 1.08
C ASN A 31 -6.99 40.48 -0.32
N GLU A 32 -6.55 41.56 -0.98
CA GLU A 32 -5.90 41.47 -2.31
C GLU A 32 -4.61 40.64 -2.27
N LEU A 33 -3.82 40.78 -1.21
CA LEU A 33 -2.63 39.95 -0.98
C LEU A 33 -3.00 38.48 -0.74
N GLU A 34 -4.01 38.20 0.07
CA GLU A 34 -4.49 36.84 0.36
C GLU A 34 -5.01 36.15 -0.91
N ASP A 35 -5.78 36.86 -1.73
CA ASP A 35 -6.29 36.34 -3.00
C ASP A 35 -5.16 36.05 -3.99
N SER A 36 -4.18 36.97 -4.08
CA SER A 36 -2.97 36.76 -4.91
C SER A 36 -2.17 35.54 -4.46
N LEU A 37 -2.04 35.33 -3.14
CA LEU A 37 -1.36 34.16 -2.58
C LEU A 37 -2.14 32.87 -2.87
N LYS A 38 -3.47 32.87 -2.68
CA LYS A 38 -4.32 31.72 -3.00
C LYS A 38 -4.19 31.32 -4.47
N GLU A 39 -4.21 32.30 -5.37
CA GLU A 39 -4.02 32.06 -6.80
C GLU A 39 -2.63 31.46 -7.08
N ALA A 40 -1.58 32.06 -6.51
CA ALA A 40 -0.21 31.57 -6.66
C ALA A 40 -0.03 30.13 -6.13
N PHE A 41 -0.69 29.75 -5.04
CA PHE A 41 -0.67 28.38 -4.52
C PHE A 41 -1.54 27.40 -5.31
N LEU A 42 -2.61 27.88 -5.96
CA LEU A 42 -3.49 27.05 -6.78
C LEU A 42 -2.89 26.74 -8.15
N MET A 43 -2.09 27.67 -8.70
CA MET A 43 -1.49 27.53 -10.04
C MET A 43 -0.67 26.24 -10.24
N PRO A 44 0.23 25.82 -9.32
CA PRO A 44 0.91 24.54 -9.45
C PRO A 44 -0.06 23.35 -9.48
N PHE A 45 -1.10 23.38 -8.64
CA PHE A 45 -2.10 22.31 -8.60
C PHE A 45 -2.82 22.18 -9.94
N THR A 46 -3.32 23.27 -10.52
CA THR A 46 -4.04 23.24 -11.82
C THR A 46 -3.11 22.90 -12.99
N ALA A 47 -1.90 23.46 -13.00
CA ALA A 47 -0.91 23.23 -14.05
C ALA A 47 -0.40 21.78 -14.06
N ILE A 48 -0.16 21.18 -12.90
CA ILE A 48 0.35 19.80 -12.78
C ILE A 48 -0.80 18.79 -12.92
N SER A 49 -1.93 19.00 -12.25
CA SER A 49 -3.05 18.04 -12.29
C SER A 49 -3.61 17.82 -13.70
N SER A 50 -3.65 18.87 -14.52
CA SER A 50 -4.07 18.77 -15.94
C SER A 50 -3.12 17.92 -16.80
N GLN A 51 -1.89 17.70 -16.34
CA GLN A 51 -0.90 16.84 -17.01
C GLN A 51 -0.94 15.39 -16.51
N ILE A 52 -1.60 15.10 -15.38
CA ILE A 52 -1.73 13.74 -14.83
C ILE A 52 -2.81 13.00 -15.63
N GLN A 53 -2.38 12.14 -16.55
CA GLN A 53 -3.28 11.31 -17.35
C GLN A 53 -3.30 9.87 -16.82
N CYS A 54 -4.49 9.30 -16.68
CA CYS A 54 -4.65 7.89 -16.37
C CYS A 54 -4.24 7.05 -17.59
N GLN A 55 -3.09 6.39 -17.50
CA GLN A 55 -2.55 5.58 -18.61
C GLN A 55 -3.20 4.19 -18.70
N GLY A 56 -3.80 3.70 -17.62
CA GLY A 56 -4.40 2.38 -17.59
C GLY A 56 -5.25 2.15 -16.34
N LEU A 57 -6.23 1.25 -16.48
CA LEU A 57 -7.08 0.78 -15.39
C LEU A 57 -7.02 -0.75 -15.37
N LEU A 58 -6.78 -1.31 -14.18
CA LEU A 58 -6.70 -2.76 -13.96
C LEU A 58 -7.88 -3.22 -13.10
N PRO A 59 -9.00 -3.67 -13.70
CA PRO A 59 -10.10 -4.24 -12.93
C PRO A 59 -9.65 -5.56 -12.28
N LEU A 60 -9.73 -5.66 -10.96
CA LEU A 60 -9.19 -6.81 -10.20
C LEU A 60 -10.18 -7.97 -10.09
N TYR A 61 -11.33 -7.74 -9.44
CA TYR A 61 -12.38 -8.73 -9.19
C TYR A 61 -13.76 -8.06 -9.06
N PRO A 62 -14.88 -8.77 -9.29
CA PRO A 62 -16.21 -8.25 -9.03
C PRO A 62 -16.50 -8.27 -7.53
N VAL A 63 -17.17 -7.23 -7.04
CA VAL A 63 -17.71 -7.22 -5.66
C VAL A 63 -19.16 -7.72 -5.74
N THR A 64 -19.44 -8.92 -5.23
CA THR A 64 -20.81 -9.43 -5.16
C THR A 64 -21.49 -8.94 -3.89
N SER A 65 -22.76 -8.52 -3.98
CA SER A 65 -23.53 -7.96 -2.86
C SER A 65 -23.79 -8.94 -1.71
N SER A 66 -23.37 -10.21 -1.83
CA SER A 66 -23.59 -11.27 -0.84
C SER A 66 -22.46 -11.45 0.15
N ALA A 67 -21.29 -10.84 -0.08
CA ALA A 67 -20.29 -10.67 0.97
C ALA A 67 -20.91 -9.75 2.02
N THR A 68 -21.24 -10.28 3.19
CA THR A 68 -21.81 -9.52 4.30
C THR A 68 -20.99 -8.24 4.48
N LEU A 69 -21.64 -7.09 4.29
CA LEU A 69 -21.11 -5.72 4.44
C LEU A 69 -20.69 -5.40 5.89
N SER A 70 -20.42 -6.40 6.72
CA SER A 70 -19.76 -6.26 8.00
C SER A 70 -18.29 -5.90 7.76
N SER A 71 -18.08 -4.64 7.37
CA SER A 71 -16.87 -3.83 7.60
C SER A 71 -15.54 -4.56 7.55
N SER A 72 -14.83 -4.49 6.42
CA SER A 72 -13.38 -4.20 6.44
C SER A 72 -12.85 -4.10 5.01
N CYS A 73 -12.00 -3.11 4.77
CA CYS A 73 -11.17 -3.07 3.57
C CYS A 73 -10.46 -4.43 3.45
N SER A 74 -10.57 -5.09 2.30
CA SER A 74 -9.78 -6.30 2.06
C SER A 74 -8.30 -5.95 2.29
N PRO A 75 -7.58 -6.72 3.14
CA PRO A 75 -6.15 -6.53 3.36
C PRO A 75 -5.44 -6.24 2.06
N THR A 76 -4.83 -5.06 1.97
CA THR A 76 -4.13 -4.61 0.77
C THR A 76 -2.84 -3.95 1.20
N SER A 77 -1.72 -4.43 0.66
CA SER A 77 -0.39 -3.87 0.87
C SER A 77 0.16 -3.46 -0.49
N ILE A 78 0.64 -2.21 -0.57
CA ILE A 78 1.20 -1.62 -1.77
C ILE A 78 2.59 -1.13 -1.41
N SER A 79 3.60 -1.54 -2.16
CA SER A 79 4.97 -1.07 -1.99
C SER A 79 5.69 -1.08 -3.32
N PHE A 80 6.78 -0.32 -3.41
CA PHE A 80 7.64 -0.29 -4.57
C PHE A 80 9.08 -0.49 -4.12
N TYR A 81 9.87 -1.15 -4.97
CA TYR A 81 11.28 -1.39 -4.74
C TYR A 81 12.09 -0.84 -5.92
N LYS A 82 13.24 -0.28 -5.59
CA LYS A 82 14.21 0.20 -6.56
C LYS A 82 15.19 -0.93 -6.84
N ASP A 83 15.34 -1.25 -8.11
CA ASP A 83 16.26 -2.29 -8.56
C ASP A 83 17.72 -1.79 -8.43
N GLU A 84 18.48 -2.39 -7.51
CA GLU A 84 19.86 -1.98 -7.21
C GLU A 84 20.86 -2.42 -8.30
N ASP A 85 20.49 -3.37 -9.17
CA ASP A 85 21.38 -3.96 -10.18
C ASP A 85 21.56 -3.10 -11.45
N SER A 86 20.91 -1.93 -11.53
CA SER A 86 21.03 -0.97 -12.65
C SER A 86 22.37 -0.21 -12.61
N SER A 87 23.46 -0.93 -12.86
CA SER A 87 24.85 -0.44 -12.84
C SER A 87 25.29 0.32 -14.11
N HIS A 88 24.35 0.82 -14.93
CA HIS A 88 24.71 1.58 -16.13
C HIS A 88 23.84 2.85 -16.29
N GLU A 89 24.55 3.99 -16.24
CA GLU A 89 24.11 5.36 -16.55
C GLU A 89 23.12 6.01 -15.56
N GLU A 90 23.45 7.23 -15.11
CA GLU A 90 22.76 8.04 -14.08
C GLU A 90 21.29 8.42 -14.39
N SER A 91 20.64 7.81 -15.39
CA SER A 91 19.35 8.27 -15.92
C SER A 91 18.22 7.24 -15.98
N SER A 92 18.46 5.94 -15.71
CA SER A 92 17.40 4.93 -15.70
C SER A 92 17.44 4.04 -14.46
N TYR A 93 16.48 4.22 -13.58
CA TYR A 93 16.21 3.28 -12.48
C TYR A 93 14.99 2.42 -12.87
N SER A 94 15.12 1.10 -12.82
CA SER A 94 13.95 0.21 -12.86
C SER A 94 13.26 0.27 -11.50
N LEU A 95 11.97 0.63 -11.50
CA LEU A 95 11.11 0.51 -10.34
C LEU A 95 10.21 -0.70 -10.53
N THR A 96 10.07 -1.49 -9.47
CA THR A 96 9.12 -2.59 -9.41
C THR A 96 8.07 -2.30 -8.37
N ASP A 97 6.82 -2.19 -8.81
CA ASP A 97 5.66 -2.01 -7.95
C ASP A 97 5.07 -3.37 -7.61
N TYR A 98 4.70 -3.57 -6.34
CA TYR A 98 3.98 -4.73 -5.86
C TYR A 98 2.66 -4.31 -5.20
N VAL A 99 1.61 -5.02 -5.56
CA VAL A 99 0.29 -4.92 -4.92
C VAL A 99 -0.09 -6.32 -4.46
N CYS A 100 -0.22 -6.48 -3.15
CA CYS A 100 -0.69 -7.72 -2.54
C CYS A 100 -2.06 -7.45 -1.93
N LEU A 101 -3.01 -8.36 -2.16
CA LEU A 101 -4.39 -8.17 -1.70
C LEU A 101 -5.07 -9.49 -1.32
N LYS A 102 -5.96 -9.47 -0.33
CA LYS A 102 -6.89 -10.57 -0.06
C LYS A 102 -8.07 -10.48 -1.03
N ILE A 103 -8.37 -11.57 -1.71
CA ILE A 103 -9.53 -11.68 -2.59
C ILE A 103 -10.77 -11.99 -1.73
N PRO A 104 -11.85 -11.18 -1.80
CA PRO A 104 -13.07 -11.50 -1.09
C PRO A 104 -13.67 -12.82 -1.55
N ASP A 105 -14.10 -13.63 -0.59
CA ASP A 105 -14.76 -14.90 -0.86
C ASP A 105 -15.99 -14.71 -1.74
N GLY A 106 -16.13 -15.56 -2.76
CA GLY A 106 -17.26 -15.50 -3.70
C GLY A 106 -17.12 -14.48 -4.84
N SER A 107 -16.03 -13.71 -4.91
CA SER A 107 -15.78 -12.79 -6.04
C SER A 107 -15.33 -13.52 -7.33
N LEU A 108 -14.39 -14.47 -7.22
CA LEU A 108 -13.80 -15.17 -8.35
C LEU A 108 -14.20 -16.65 -8.43
N ASN A 109 -15.29 -17.06 -7.76
CA ASN A 109 -15.60 -18.48 -7.45
C ASN A 109 -14.43 -19.19 -6.72
N LYS A 110 -13.63 -18.42 -5.99
CA LYS A 110 -12.52 -18.86 -5.16
C LYS A 110 -12.77 -18.38 -3.74
N VAL A 111 -12.27 -19.14 -2.77
CA VAL A 111 -12.37 -18.86 -1.34
C VAL A 111 -10.95 -18.74 -0.81
N ASN A 112 -10.74 -17.85 0.16
CA ASN A 112 -9.50 -17.72 0.92
C ASN A 112 -8.24 -17.60 0.03
N CYS A 113 -8.31 -16.75 -0.99
CA CYS A 113 -7.18 -16.49 -1.88
C CYS A 113 -6.57 -15.11 -1.60
N ILE A 114 -5.26 -15.01 -1.79
CA ILE A 114 -4.56 -13.73 -1.94
C ILE A 114 -4.09 -13.59 -3.39
N GLY A 115 -3.94 -12.34 -3.84
CA GLY A 115 -3.36 -12.01 -5.13
C GLY A 115 -2.12 -11.15 -4.96
N VAL A 116 -1.08 -11.47 -5.73
CA VAL A 116 0.15 -10.68 -5.81
C VAL A 116 0.30 -10.21 -7.25
N ILE A 117 0.38 -8.90 -7.44
CA ILE A 117 0.56 -8.25 -8.72
C ILE A 117 1.90 -7.52 -8.69
N LYS A 118 2.71 -7.74 -9.71
CA LYS A 118 3.99 -7.10 -9.97
C LYS A 118 3.86 -6.24 -11.22
N GLY A 119 4.12 -4.96 -11.09
CA GLY A 119 4.29 -4.03 -12.20
C GLY A 119 5.76 -3.68 -12.34
N SER A 120 6.32 -3.86 -13.54
CA SER A 120 7.61 -3.26 -13.87
C SER A 120 7.42 -2.23 -14.96
N GLY A 121 7.96 -1.04 -14.71
CA GLY A 121 7.87 0.09 -15.62
C GLY A 121 9.18 0.86 -15.63
N ASN A 122 9.63 1.24 -16.83
CA ASN A 122 10.68 2.25 -16.96
C ASN A 122 10.00 3.62 -17.05
N CYS A 123 10.17 4.46 -16.03
CA CYS A 123 9.55 5.79 -15.94
C CYS A 123 9.94 6.73 -17.10
N CYS A 124 10.94 6.38 -17.91
CA CYS A 124 11.58 7.28 -18.86
C CYS A 124 10.98 7.29 -20.28
N THR A 125 9.97 6.48 -20.60
CA THR A 125 9.42 6.46 -21.97
C THR A 125 7.90 6.60 -22.01
N THR A 126 7.42 7.58 -22.76
CA THR A 126 6.02 7.94 -22.99
C THR A 126 5.17 6.85 -23.67
N LEU A 127 5.77 5.71 -23.99
CA LEU A 127 5.19 4.61 -24.77
C LEU A 127 5.38 3.22 -24.13
N SER A 128 6.14 3.10 -23.04
CA SER A 128 6.31 1.79 -22.39
C SER A 128 5.10 1.50 -21.52
N MET A 129 4.16 0.70 -22.04
CA MET A 129 3.15 0.07 -21.20
C MET A 129 3.84 -0.64 -20.04
N MET A 130 3.40 -0.38 -18.80
CA MET A 130 3.83 -1.16 -17.65
C MET A 130 3.59 -2.64 -17.93
N SER A 131 4.63 -3.46 -17.80
CA SER A 131 4.44 -4.90 -17.89
C SER A 131 3.90 -5.36 -16.53
N LEU A 132 2.64 -5.76 -16.55
CA LEU A 132 1.94 -6.26 -15.37
C LEU A 132 1.98 -7.77 -15.41
N SER A 133 2.23 -8.37 -14.26
CA SER A 133 2.18 -9.81 -14.06
C SER A 133 1.67 -10.11 -12.66
N GLY A 134 1.17 -11.30 -12.42
CA GLY A 134 0.71 -11.67 -11.08
C GLY A 134 0.42 -13.14 -10.94
N PHE A 135 0.12 -13.55 -9.72
CA PHE A 135 -0.38 -14.88 -9.38
C PHE A 135 -1.44 -14.77 -8.28
N LEU A 136 -2.21 -15.85 -8.13
CA LEU A 136 -3.12 -16.04 -7.02
C LEU A 136 -2.58 -17.18 -6.16
N LEU A 137 -2.71 -17.05 -4.84
CA LEU A 137 -2.31 -18.06 -3.88
C LEU A 137 -3.52 -18.42 -3.01
N HIS A 138 -3.88 -19.69 -3.01
CA HIS A 138 -4.92 -20.27 -2.19
C HIS A 138 -4.33 -20.64 -0.83
N ILE A 139 -4.94 -20.14 0.24
CA ILE A 139 -4.53 -20.44 1.61
C ILE A 139 -5.15 -21.80 2.01
N PRO A 140 -4.41 -22.68 2.70
CA PRO A 140 -4.90 -24.04 2.99
C PRO A 140 -6.19 -24.04 3.80
N ASP A 141 -6.98 -25.10 3.60
CA ASP A 141 -8.16 -25.37 4.41
C ASP A 141 -7.79 -25.45 5.90
N GLY A 142 -8.65 -24.89 6.75
CA GLY A 142 -8.40 -24.80 8.19
C GLY A 142 -7.70 -23.51 8.63
N TYR A 143 -7.30 -22.65 7.68
CA TYR A 143 -6.74 -21.34 7.96
C TYR A 143 -7.52 -20.23 7.25
N GLU A 144 -7.44 -19.01 7.77
CA GLU A 144 -7.93 -17.80 7.13
C GLU A 144 -6.82 -16.76 7.08
N CYS A 145 -6.64 -16.09 5.94
CA CYS A 145 -5.80 -14.91 5.85
C CYS A 145 -6.46 -13.71 6.56
N VAL A 146 -5.93 -13.30 7.71
CA VAL A 146 -6.42 -12.15 8.48
C VAL A 146 -5.91 -10.84 7.87
N ASP A 147 -4.61 -10.78 7.57
CA ASP A 147 -3.96 -9.60 6.99
C ASP A 147 -2.68 -10.03 6.25
N LEU A 148 -2.09 -9.12 5.48
CA LEU A 148 -0.85 -9.37 4.75
C LEU A 148 -0.08 -8.07 4.53
N SER A 149 1.24 -8.15 4.47
CA SER A 149 2.06 -6.99 4.15
C SER A 149 3.37 -7.35 3.44
N LEU A 150 3.78 -6.50 2.51
CA LEU A 150 5.09 -6.55 1.86
C LEU A 150 6.17 -6.14 2.85
N TYR A 151 7.28 -6.88 2.87
CA TYR A 151 8.38 -6.68 3.80
C TYR A 151 9.65 -6.23 3.04
N LYS A 152 10.65 -7.10 2.88
CA LYS A 152 11.85 -6.84 2.06
C LYS A 152 11.59 -7.16 0.59
N ASP A 153 12.59 -6.92 -0.26
CA ASP A 153 12.53 -7.24 -1.69
C ASP A 153 11.99 -8.66 -1.90
N ASN A 154 10.92 -8.75 -2.67
CA ASN A 154 10.27 -9.99 -3.04
C ASN A 154 9.79 -10.85 -1.84
N GLN A 155 9.44 -10.24 -0.70
CA GLN A 155 8.89 -10.96 0.47
C GLN A 155 7.51 -10.42 0.88
N VAL A 156 6.56 -11.34 1.07
CA VAL A 156 5.25 -11.04 1.68
C VAL A 156 5.16 -11.76 3.02
N VAL A 157 4.70 -11.05 4.05
CA VAL A 157 4.35 -11.66 5.33
C VAL A 157 2.83 -11.76 5.42
N LEU A 158 2.33 -12.98 5.60
CA LEU A 158 0.93 -13.29 5.83
C LEU A 158 0.67 -13.48 7.31
N LEU A 159 -0.46 -12.96 7.76
CA LEU A 159 -1.01 -13.21 9.08
C LEU A 159 -2.21 -14.13 8.93
N LEU A 160 -2.07 -15.37 9.37
CA LEU A 160 -3.10 -16.40 9.27
C LEU A 160 -3.71 -16.70 10.63
N SER A 161 -5.00 -16.99 10.68
CA SER A 161 -5.68 -17.53 11.85
C SER A 161 -6.20 -18.93 11.54
N GLU A 162 -6.11 -19.83 12.49
CA GLU A 162 -6.77 -21.14 12.38
C GLU A 162 -8.29 -20.94 12.45
N THR A 163 -9.02 -21.50 11.48
CA THR A 163 -10.48 -21.55 11.48
C THR A 163 -10.91 -22.79 12.26
N SER A 164 -10.85 -22.70 13.59
CA SER A 164 -11.05 -23.83 14.51
C SER A 164 -12.42 -24.50 14.35
N CYS A 165 -12.42 -25.85 14.31
CA CYS A 165 -13.61 -26.69 14.45
C CYS A 165 -13.84 -27.22 15.89
N SER A 166 -13.01 -26.84 16.88
CA SER A 166 -13.11 -27.33 18.27
C SER A 166 -12.63 -26.30 19.31
N ASP A 167 -12.96 -26.55 20.60
CA ASP A 167 -12.81 -25.67 21.79
C ASP A 167 -11.37 -25.26 22.19
N SER A 168 -10.39 -25.35 21.29
CA SER A 168 -9.03 -24.86 21.58
C SER A 168 -8.98 -23.32 21.51
N PRO A 169 -8.10 -22.67 22.31
CA PRO A 169 -7.78 -21.27 22.08
C PRO A 169 -7.14 -21.17 20.69
N GLY A 170 -7.86 -20.54 19.75
CA GLY A 170 -7.45 -20.48 18.35
C GLY A 170 -6.00 -20.01 18.19
N LYS A 171 -5.21 -20.76 17.43
CA LYS A 171 -3.82 -20.41 17.14
C LYS A 171 -3.77 -19.52 15.89
N SER A 172 -2.74 -18.70 15.83
CA SER A 172 -2.47 -17.89 14.65
C SER A 172 -1.03 -18.08 14.21
N TRP A 173 -0.74 -17.68 12.98
CA TRP A 173 0.54 -17.94 12.34
C TRP A 173 0.98 -16.71 11.57
N MET A 174 2.27 -16.43 11.64
CA MET A 174 2.92 -15.46 10.78
C MET A 174 3.79 -16.23 9.79
N VAL A 175 3.52 -16.04 8.50
CA VAL A 175 4.14 -16.80 7.42
C VAL A 175 4.84 -15.84 6.49
N MET A 176 6.16 -15.93 6.38
CA MET A 176 6.95 -15.17 5.44
C MET A 176 7.15 -15.97 4.16
N LEU A 177 6.68 -15.44 3.03
CA LEU A 177 6.76 -16.06 1.71
C LEU A 177 7.77 -15.35 0.83
N GLN A 178 8.60 -16.12 0.13
CA GLN A 178 9.45 -15.62 -0.96
C GLN A 178 8.63 -15.57 -2.26
N ILE A 179 8.38 -14.37 -2.76
CA ILE A 179 7.59 -14.12 -3.97
C ILE A 179 8.25 -14.74 -5.21
N GLU A 180 9.57 -14.84 -5.24
CA GLU A 180 10.37 -15.42 -6.34
C GLU A 180 10.08 -16.91 -6.58
N ASN A 181 9.62 -17.62 -5.55
CA ASN A 181 9.27 -19.04 -5.66
C ASN A 181 7.98 -19.26 -6.46
N PHE A 182 7.26 -18.19 -6.82
CA PHE A 182 6.00 -18.27 -7.55
C PHE A 182 6.15 -17.79 -8.99
N SER A 183 5.52 -18.51 -9.92
CA SER A 183 5.52 -18.15 -11.33
C SER A 183 4.54 -17.00 -11.62
N PHE A 184 5.06 -15.85 -12.03
CA PHE A 184 4.26 -14.70 -12.45
C PHE A 184 3.67 -14.92 -13.84
N MET A 185 2.35 -14.84 -13.95
CA MET A 185 1.67 -14.86 -15.25
C MET A 185 1.45 -13.43 -15.75
N PRO A 186 1.69 -13.15 -17.04
CA PRO A 186 1.47 -11.81 -17.59
C PRO A 186 -0.01 -11.43 -17.57
N LEU A 187 -0.30 -10.20 -17.17
CA LEU A 187 -1.62 -9.58 -17.19
C LEU A 187 -1.70 -8.64 -18.41
N SER A 188 -2.57 -8.96 -19.37
CA SER A 188 -2.74 -8.12 -20.57
C SER A 188 -3.35 -6.76 -20.21
N GLY A 189 -2.69 -5.66 -20.56
CA GLY A 189 -3.19 -4.28 -20.35
C GLY A 189 -4.24 -3.81 -21.36
N THR A 190 -4.53 -4.57 -22.41
CA THR A 190 -5.58 -4.28 -23.39
C THR A 190 -6.85 -5.02 -23.01
N PHE A 191 -7.80 -4.31 -22.37
CA PHE A 191 -9.01 -4.93 -21.84
C PHE A 191 -10.19 -4.81 -22.81
N PRO A 192 -10.83 -5.93 -23.19
CA PRO A 192 -12.25 -5.91 -23.52
C PRO A 192 -13.02 -5.54 -22.25
N ALA A 193 -14.09 -4.76 -22.38
CA ALA A 193 -14.80 -4.07 -21.29
C ALA A 193 -15.37 -4.93 -20.13
N ASN A 194 -15.24 -6.28 -20.15
CA ASN A 194 -16.03 -7.19 -19.32
C ASN A 194 -15.26 -8.32 -18.60
N ILE A 195 -13.92 -8.34 -18.59
CA ILE A 195 -13.16 -9.42 -17.91
C ILE A 195 -12.28 -8.85 -16.80
N TYR A 196 -12.45 -9.36 -15.58
CA TYR A 196 -11.59 -9.04 -14.44
C TYR A 196 -10.23 -9.72 -14.57
N SER A 197 -9.16 -8.98 -14.32
CA SER A 197 -7.78 -9.38 -14.63
C SER A 197 -7.35 -10.62 -13.85
N LEU A 198 -7.74 -10.69 -12.57
CA LEU A 198 -7.39 -11.81 -11.70
C LEU A 198 -8.16 -13.09 -12.02
N GLN A 199 -9.29 -13.00 -12.74
CA GLN A 199 -10.04 -14.19 -13.16
C GLN A 199 -9.24 -15.08 -14.13
N LYS A 200 -8.29 -14.49 -14.88
CA LYS A 200 -7.42 -15.24 -15.80
C LYS A 200 -6.32 -16.03 -15.10
N LEU A 201 -6.04 -15.72 -13.83
CA LEU A 201 -4.96 -16.34 -13.08
C LEU A 201 -5.41 -17.68 -12.49
N VAL A 202 -4.57 -18.70 -12.65
CA VAL A 202 -4.71 -19.97 -11.93
C VAL A 202 -4.23 -19.73 -10.48
N ALA A 203 -4.99 -20.24 -9.51
CA ALA A 203 -4.55 -20.18 -8.11
C ALA A 203 -3.53 -21.30 -7.86
N LEU A 204 -2.43 -20.94 -7.22
CA LEU A 204 -1.43 -21.87 -6.70
C LEU A 204 -1.83 -22.23 -5.28
N ASP A 205 -1.61 -23.48 -4.86
CA ASP A 205 -1.87 -23.89 -3.49
C ASP A 205 -0.67 -23.56 -2.61
N LEU A 206 -0.89 -22.80 -1.54
CA LEU A 206 0.14 -22.60 -0.52
C LEU A 206 0.34 -23.90 0.25
N GLN A 207 1.59 -24.32 0.41
CA GLN A 207 1.95 -25.37 1.37
C GLN A 207 2.67 -24.70 2.53
N LEU A 208 2.16 -24.90 3.75
CA LEU A 208 2.76 -24.38 4.98
C LEU A 208 3.99 -25.18 5.43
N ASP A 209 4.40 -26.18 4.65
CA ASP A 209 5.64 -26.92 4.88
C ASP A 209 6.85 -25.97 4.69
N THR A 210 7.95 -26.28 5.36
CA THR A 210 9.16 -25.43 5.49
C THR A 210 9.82 -25.01 4.17
N ASP A 211 9.35 -25.52 3.03
CA ASP A 211 9.89 -25.28 1.69
C ASP A 211 9.59 -23.86 1.15
N TYR A 212 8.59 -23.13 1.68
CA TYR A 212 8.14 -21.84 1.12
C TYR A 212 8.45 -20.61 1.98
N GLY A 213 9.02 -20.80 3.17
CA GLY A 213 9.60 -19.73 3.98
C GLY A 213 9.46 -19.91 5.50
N LYS A 214 9.67 -18.82 6.23
CA LYS A 214 9.73 -18.82 7.70
C LYS A 214 8.32 -18.74 8.29
N VAL A 215 7.94 -19.75 9.05
CA VAL A 215 6.64 -19.86 9.73
C VAL A 215 6.83 -19.70 11.23
N ARG A 216 6.06 -18.82 11.86
CA ARG A 216 6.07 -18.60 13.32
C ARG A 216 4.66 -18.75 13.89
N SER A 217 4.54 -19.53 14.96
CA SER A 217 3.28 -19.69 15.69
C SER A 217 3.05 -18.51 16.64
N ILE A 218 1.79 -18.07 16.75
CA ILE A 218 1.36 -17.02 17.67
C ILE A 218 0.34 -17.64 18.63
N PRO A 219 0.58 -17.64 19.96
CA PRO A 219 -0.27 -18.31 20.94
C PRO A 219 -1.57 -17.55 21.26
N HIS A 220 -1.99 -16.66 20.36
CA HIS A 220 -3.15 -15.80 20.50
C HIS A 220 -3.88 -15.70 19.17
N THR A 221 -5.20 -15.60 19.23
CA THR A 221 -5.99 -15.17 18.07
C THR A 221 -5.61 -13.74 17.70
N VAL A 222 -5.46 -13.50 16.40
CA VAL A 222 -4.99 -12.22 15.86
C VAL A 222 -6.12 -11.43 15.20
N SER A 223 -5.88 -10.14 15.00
CA SER A 223 -6.80 -9.23 14.30
C SER A 223 -6.02 -8.17 13.52
N THR A 224 -6.69 -7.56 12.54
CA THR A 224 -6.16 -6.38 11.83
C THR A 224 -6.04 -5.17 12.78
N PRO A 225 -5.16 -4.19 12.47
CA PRO A 225 -4.21 -4.17 11.34
C PRO A 225 -2.92 -4.94 11.64
N PHE A 226 -2.27 -5.45 10.60
CA PHE A 226 -0.92 -6.00 10.65
C PHE A 226 0.09 -4.99 10.10
N ALA A 227 1.25 -4.87 10.74
CA ALA A 227 2.31 -3.95 10.29
C ALA A 227 3.66 -4.64 10.26
N VAL A 228 4.47 -4.32 9.25
CA VAL A 228 5.84 -4.81 9.09
C VAL A 228 6.76 -3.65 8.76
N SER A 229 8.02 -3.76 9.18
CA SER A 229 9.05 -2.76 8.93
C SER A 229 10.31 -3.43 8.41
N ALA A 230 10.53 -3.34 7.09
CA ALA A 230 11.72 -3.84 6.40
C ALA A 230 13.01 -3.28 7.00
N SER A 231 13.06 -1.96 7.21
CA SER A 231 14.24 -1.25 7.71
C SER A 231 14.61 -1.59 9.15
N ARG A 232 13.66 -2.05 9.96
CA ARG A 232 13.88 -2.44 11.36
C ARG A 232 13.90 -3.94 11.58
N GLY A 233 13.50 -4.73 10.59
CA GLY A 233 13.44 -6.17 10.71
C GLY A 233 12.33 -6.68 11.64
N VAL A 234 11.22 -5.95 11.78
CA VAL A 234 10.18 -6.28 12.77
C VAL A 234 8.78 -6.34 12.17
N ALA A 235 7.90 -7.10 12.82
CA ALA A 235 6.47 -7.13 12.61
C ALA A 235 5.72 -6.79 13.90
N CYS A 236 4.57 -6.13 13.78
CA CYS A 236 3.64 -5.84 14.86
C CYS A 236 2.29 -6.50 14.56
N VAL A 237 1.85 -7.35 15.46
CA VAL A 237 0.60 -8.11 15.37
C VAL A 237 -0.32 -7.70 16.51
N PHE A 238 -1.59 -7.49 16.23
CA PHE A 238 -2.59 -7.27 17.26
C PHE A 238 -3.29 -8.59 17.59
N SER A 239 -3.36 -8.92 18.87
CA SER A 239 -4.27 -9.97 19.34
C SER A 239 -5.73 -9.48 19.25
N SER A 240 -6.69 -10.40 19.22
CA SER A 240 -8.12 -10.05 19.27
C SER A 240 -8.52 -9.28 20.54
N ARG A 241 -7.67 -9.29 21.58
CA ARG A 241 -7.82 -8.48 22.81
C ARG A 241 -7.17 -7.10 22.71
N ARG A 242 -6.73 -6.69 21.52
CA ARG A 242 -6.05 -5.42 21.22
C ARG A 242 -4.71 -5.23 21.93
N HIS A 243 -4.03 -6.31 22.31
CA HIS A 243 -2.63 -6.23 22.71
C HIS A 243 -1.73 -6.30 21.47
N ALA A 244 -0.79 -5.38 21.38
CA ALA A 244 0.23 -5.38 20.34
C ALA A 244 1.41 -6.28 20.74
N LEU A 245 1.82 -7.15 19.83
CA LEU A 245 2.94 -8.08 19.96
C LEU A 245 3.96 -7.71 18.88
N VAL A 246 5.21 -7.51 19.27
CA VAL A 246 6.29 -7.15 18.34
C VAL A 246 7.23 -8.34 18.18
N TYR A 247 7.48 -8.69 16.93
CA TYR A 247 8.29 -9.83 16.53
C TYR A 247 9.49 -9.34 15.72
N ILE A 248 10.67 -9.87 16.01
CA ILE A 248 11.85 -9.72 15.16
C ILE A 248 11.79 -10.80 14.09
N LEU A 249 11.77 -10.39 12.83
CA LEU A 249 11.57 -11.28 11.67
C LEU A 249 12.85 -11.99 11.25
N ASP A 250 14.00 -11.34 11.45
CA ASP A 250 15.31 -11.86 11.03
C ASP A 250 15.91 -12.87 12.03
N GLU A 251 15.39 -12.97 13.25
CA GLU A 251 15.86 -13.91 14.28
C GLU A 251 15.06 -15.22 14.26
N ASP A 252 15.74 -16.37 14.17
CA ASP A 252 15.11 -17.68 14.34
C ASP A 252 14.79 -17.89 15.83
N GLU A 253 13.58 -18.37 16.14
CA GLU A 253 13.24 -18.65 17.54
C GLU A 253 14.11 -19.82 18.00
N GLU A 254 14.92 -19.60 19.04
CA GLU A 254 15.55 -20.70 19.77
C GLU A 254 14.43 -21.63 20.22
N ALA A 255 14.40 -22.85 19.69
CA ALA A 255 13.42 -23.84 20.08
C ALA A 255 13.47 -23.96 21.60
N GLU A 256 12.37 -23.66 22.29
CA GLU A 256 12.25 -23.93 23.71
C GLU A 256 12.58 -25.41 23.91
N GLY A 257 13.77 -25.65 24.46
CA GLY A 257 14.27 -26.97 24.77
C GLY A 257 13.27 -27.64 25.70
N ASP A 258 12.90 -28.85 25.33
CA ASP A 258 12.12 -29.80 26.11
C ASP A 258 12.77 -29.94 27.51
N GLU A 259 12.38 -29.12 28.49
CA GLU A 259 12.69 -29.35 29.90
C GLU A 259 11.82 -30.50 30.41
N THR A 260 12.03 -31.68 29.83
CA THR A 260 11.78 -32.95 30.53
C THR A 260 12.85 -33.06 31.60
N SER A 261 12.62 -32.39 32.73
CA SER A 261 13.35 -32.68 33.95
C SER A 261 12.98 -34.10 34.38
N ASP A 262 13.85 -35.04 34.00
CA ASP A 262 13.97 -36.35 34.60
C ASP A 262 14.07 -36.16 36.13
N MET A 263 12.99 -36.45 36.84
CA MET A 263 13.06 -36.78 38.26
C MET A 263 13.04 -38.31 38.38
N GLU A 264 14.24 -38.88 38.52
CA GLU A 264 14.46 -40.15 39.23
C GLU A 264 14.17 -39.99 40.74
#